data_AF-A0A259H197-F1
#
_entry.id   AF-A0A259H197-F1
#
_cell.length_a   1.000
_cell.length_b   1.000
_cell.length_c   1.000
_cell.angle_alpha   90.00
_cell.angle_beta   90.00
_cell.angle_gamma   90.00
#
_symmetry.space_group_name_H-M   'P 1'
#
loop_
_entity.id
_entity.type
_entity.pdbx_description
1 polymer ?
#
loop_
_entity_poly.entity_id
_entity_poly.type
_entity_poly.pdbx_seq_one_letter_code
_entity_poly.pdbx_strand_id
1 'polypeptide(L)' 'MAKLKVDGVEIEVPAGATVLQACELAGKEIPRFCYHERLS' A
#
# COMPACT_ATOMS: atom_id res chain seq x y z
N MET A 1 -6.59 2.25 12.55
CA MET A 1 -6.20 2.73 11.22
C MET A 1 -4.90 3.49 11.34
N ALA A 2 -4.01 3.42 10.34
CA ALA A 2 -2.73 4.12 10.34
C ALA A 2 -2.76 5.23 9.28
N LYS A 3 -2.28 6.43 9.63
CA LYS A 3 -2.13 7.55 8.70
C LYS A 3 -0.69 7.63 8.20
N LEU A 4 -0.51 7.73 6.89
CA LEU A 4 0.79 7.86 6.25
C LEU A 4 0.71 8.69 4.96
N LYS A 5 1.86 9.10 4.43
CA LYS A 5 1.97 9.85 3.19
C LYS A 5 2.57 8.98 2.09
N VAL A 6 1.93 8.94 0.92
CA VAL A 6 2.47 8.35 -0.31
C VAL A 6 2.59 9.47 -1.34
N ASP A 7 3.80 9.77 -1.80
CA ASP A 7 4.08 10.92 -2.70
C ASP A 7 3.49 12.25 -2.20
N GLY A 8 3.47 12.46 -0.89
CA GLY A 8 2.91 13.66 -0.26
C GLY A 8 1.38 13.65 -0.10
N VAL A 9 0.67 12.66 -0.64
CA VAL A 9 -0.77 12.45 -0.42
C VAL A 9 -0.98 11.76 0.93
N GLU A 10 -1.74 12.39 1.83
CA GLU A 10 -2.16 11.75 3.09
C GLU A 10 -3.27 10.73 2.83
N ILE A 11 -3.03 9.50 3.28
CA ILE A 11 -3.99 8.40 3.22
C ILE A 11 -4.11 7.72 4.57
N GLU A 12 -5.27 7.11 4.81
CA GLU A 12 -5.54 6.31 5.99
C GLU A 12 -5.77 4.85 5.56
N VAL A 13 -5.03 3.93 6.17
CA VAL A 13 -5.05 2.51 5.82
C VAL A 13 -5.43 1.64 7.03
N PRO A 14 -6.03 0.46 6.82
CA PRO A 14 -6.31 -0.46 7.91
C PRO A 14 -5.01 -0.94 8.58
N ALA A 15 -5.10 -1.25 9.88
CA ALA A 15 -3.95 -1.81 10.59
C ALA A 15 -3.59 -3.19 10.01
N GLY A 16 -2.30 -3.42 9.78
CA GLY A 16 -1.82 -4.63 9.10
C GLY A 16 -1.76 -4.53 7.57
N ALA A 17 -2.19 -3.41 6.98
CA ALA A 17 -1.93 -3.14 5.57
C ALA A 17 -0.42 -3.04 5.31
N THR A 18 0.01 -3.60 4.19
CA THR A 18 1.39 -3.46 3.71
C THR A 18 1.60 -2.08 3.07
N VAL A 19 2.86 -1.66 2.95
CA VAL A 19 3.20 -0.44 2.20
C VAL A 19 2.76 -0.55 0.73
N LEU A 20 2.82 -1.75 0.15
CA LEU A 20 2.38 -2.00 -1.22
C LEU A 20 0.87 -1.69 -1.39
N GLN A 21 0.03 -2.19 -0.49
CA GLN A 21 -1.40 -1.92 -0.49
C GLN A 21 -1.71 -0.44 -0.22
N ALA A 22 -0.92 0.21 0.63
CA ALA A 22 -1.04 1.65 0.87
C ALA A 22 -0.76 2.45 -0.43
N CYS A 23 0.25 2.05 -1.20
CA CYS A 23 0.54 2.66 -2.49
C CYS A 23 -0.57 2.42 -3.52
N GLU A 24 -1.12 1.20 -3.60
CA GLU A 24 -2.26 0.89 -4.48
C GLU A 24 -3.50 1.75 -4.13
N LEU A 25 -3.82 1.92 -2.85
CA LEU A 25 -4.90 2.80 -2.39
C LEU A 25 -4.68 4.27 -2.76
N ALA A 26 -3.42 4.71 -2.85
CA ALA A 26 -3.05 6.03 -3.36
C ALA A 26 -3.02 6.11 -4.90
N GLY A 27 -3.39 5.05 -5.62
CA GLY A 27 -3.34 4.98 -7.09
C GLY A 27 -1.92 4.86 -7.65
N LYS A 28 -0.97 4.39 -6.83
CA LYS A 28 0.44 4.22 -7.18
C LYS A 28 0.77 2.73 -7.31
N GLU A 29 0.91 2.28 -8.54
CA GLU A 29 1.31 0.90 -8.80
C GLU A 29 2.82 0.73 -8.60
N ILE A 30 3.20 -0.14 -7.65
CA ILE A 30 4.60 -0.53 -7.46
C ILE A 30 4.86 -1.84 -8.20
N PRO A 31 5.85 -1.87 -9.12
CA PRO A 31 6.25 -3.07 -9.83
C PRO A 31 6.66 -4.18 -8.86
N ARG A 32 6.18 -5.38 -9.13
CA ARG A 32 6.48 -6.58 -8.34
C ARG A 32 6.67 -7.77 -9.25
N PHE A 33 7.57 -8.67 -8.87
CA PHE A 33 7.77 -9.93 -9.58
C PHE A 33 7.19 -11.13 -8.80
N CYS A 34 7.54 -11.25 -7.53
CA CYS A 34 7.22 -12.42 -6.71
C CYS A 34 6.04 -12.22 -5.74
N TYR A 35 5.66 -10.98 -5.46
CA TYR A 35 4.53 -10.73 -4.56
C TYR A 35 3.21 -11.00 -5.26
N HIS A 36 2.36 -11.76 -4.58
CA HIS A 36 0.99 -12.01 -4.99
C HIS A 36 0.12 -11.98 -3.73
N GLU A 37 -1.04 -11.31 -3.79
CA GLU A 37 -1.90 -11.03 -2.62
C GLU A 37 -2.42 -12.29 -1.89
N ARG A 38 -2.41 -13.43 -2.60
CA ARG A 38 -2.83 -14.76 -2.11
C ARG A 38 -1.67 -15.71 -1.81
N LEU A 39 -0.42 -15.27 -2.02
CA LEU A 39 0.79 -16.01 -1.68
C LEU A 39 1.45 -15.41 -0.43
N SER A 40 2.47 -16.07 0.11
CA SER A 40 3.20 -15.65 1.30
C SER A 40 4.34 -14.70 0.96
#